data_AF-A0A5B2WIJ6-F1
#
_entry.id   AF-A0A5B2WIJ6-F1
#
_cell.length_a   1.000
_cell.length_b   1.000
_cell.length_c   1.000
_cell.angle_alpha   90.00
_cell.angle_beta   90.00
_cell.angle_gamma   90.00
#
_symmetry.space_group_name_H-M   'P 1'
#
loop_
_entity.id
_entity.type
_entity.pdbx_description
1 polymer ?
#
loop_
_entity_poly.entity_id
_entity_poly.type
_entity_poly.pdbx_seq_one_letter_code
_entity_poly.pdbx_strand_id
1 'polypeptide(L)'
;MENQEDTNRLLRLLDEEARTDCPRLFALYGVYREPLFEGDVDLEFLGWGMEFTRQGRAVLWMGPHETWSSDSAAALLRSQGRYADAKLVWLTTPPATP
;
A
#
# COMPACT_ATOMS: atom_id res chain seq x y z
N MET A 1 19.13 34.03 -11.57
CA MET A 1 17.75 34.38 -11.21
C MET A 1 16.75 33.55 -12.03
N GLU A 2 16.97 33.36 -13.33
CA GLU A 2 16.29 32.37 -14.21
C GLU A 2 16.12 30.96 -13.61
N ASN A 3 17.17 30.43 -12.96
CA ASN A 3 17.15 29.07 -12.40
C ASN A 3 16.11 28.86 -11.27
N GLN A 4 15.72 29.92 -10.55
CA GLN A 4 14.76 29.79 -9.44
C GLN A 4 13.31 29.75 -9.94
N GLU A 5 13.00 30.51 -11.00
CA GLU A 5 11.65 30.53 -11.60
C GLU A 5 11.34 29.20 -12.29
N ASP A 6 12.32 28.63 -12.99
CA ASP A 6 12.19 27.30 -13.60
C ASP A 6 12.04 26.20 -12.54
N THR A 7 12.82 26.28 -11.45
CA THR A 7 12.68 25.34 -10.32
C THR A 7 11.29 25.43 -9.69
N ASN A 8 10.78 26.65 -9.43
CA ASN A 8 9.46 26.86 -8.86
C ASN A 8 8.33 26.40 -9.80
N ARG A 9 8.53 26.48 -11.12
CA ARG A 9 7.61 25.93 -12.11
C ARG A 9 7.60 24.41 -12.05
N LEU A 10 8.77 23.77 -12.03
CA LEU A 10 8.88 22.31 -11.99
C LEU A 10 8.28 21.72 -10.71
N LEU A 11 8.52 22.35 -9.56
CA LEU A 11 7.95 21.91 -8.28
C LEU A 11 6.41 21.95 -8.29
N ARG A 12 5.80 22.94 -8.95
CA ARG A 12 4.34 23.01 -9.09
C ARG A 12 3.78 21.88 -9.94
N LEU A 13 4.45 21.56 -11.05
CA LEU A 13 4.06 20.43 -11.90
C LEU A 13 4.14 19.09 -11.13
N LEU A 14 5.19 18.90 -10.35
CA LEU A 14 5.35 17.69 -9.52
C LEU A 14 4.31 17.60 -8.39
N ASP A 15 3.91 18.72 -7.77
CA ASP A 15 2.83 18.74 -6.77
C ASP A 15 1.48 18.34 -7.38
N GLU A 16 1.16 18.85 -8.58
CA GLU A 16 -0.05 18.48 -9.31
C GLU A 16 -0.08 16.98 -9.67
N GLU A 17 1.06 16.44 -10.13
CA GLU A 17 1.21 15.02 -10.45
C GLU A 17 1.08 14.15 -9.19
N ALA A 18 1.76 14.51 -8.10
CA ALA A 18 1.70 13.78 -6.84
C ALA A 18 0.27 13.70 -6.26
N ARG A 19 -0.53 14.76 -6.42
CA ARG A 19 -1.94 14.78 -6.01
C ARG A 19 -2.83 13.97 -6.94
N THR A 20 -2.55 13.99 -8.25
CA THR A 20 -3.33 13.28 -9.26
C THR A 20 -3.11 11.77 -9.20
N ASP A 21 -1.86 11.36 -8.95
CA ASP A 21 -1.42 9.96 -8.93
C ASP A 21 -1.25 9.42 -7.49
N CYS A 22 -1.81 10.13 -6.50
CA CYS A 22 -1.75 9.72 -5.10
C CYS A 22 -2.34 8.30 -4.92
N PRO A 23 -1.58 7.35 -4.34
CA PRO A 23 -2.07 6.01 -4.17
C PRO A 23 -3.13 5.94 -3.07
N ARG A 24 -4.04 4.98 -3.20
CA ARG A 24 -5.01 4.67 -2.15
C ARG A 24 -4.35 3.80 -1.10
N LEU A 25 -4.36 4.25 0.15
CA LEU A 25 -3.81 3.49 1.26
C LEU A 25 -4.79 2.39 1.70
N PHE A 26 -4.25 1.24 2.12
CA PHE A 26 -5.02 0.13 2.66
C PHE A 26 -4.25 -0.59 3.77
N ALA A 27 -4.96 -1.35 4.59
CA ALA A 27 -4.37 -2.38 5.43
C ALA A 27 -4.88 -3.76 5.01
N LEU A 28 -4.01 -4.76 5.11
CA LEU A 28 -4.32 -6.17 4.87
C LEU A 28 -3.91 -6.96 6.10
N TYR A 29 -4.84 -7.70 6.68
CA TYR A 29 -4.59 -8.47 7.89
C TYR A 29 -5.37 -9.78 7.85
N GLY A 30 -4.98 -10.74 8.69
CA GLY A 30 -5.64 -12.03 8.73
C GLY A 30 -5.02 -12.98 9.73
N VAL A 31 -5.54 -14.20 9.72
CA VAL A 31 -5.02 -15.32 10.51
C VAL A 31 -4.78 -16.50 9.57
N TYR A 32 -3.56 -17.04 9.57
CA TYR A 32 -3.17 -18.24 8.83
C TYR A 32 -3.91 -19.46 9.36
N ARG A 33 -4.31 -20.34 8.45
CA ARG A 33 -5.04 -21.57 8.80
C ARG A 33 -4.14 -22.60 9.47
N GLU A 34 -2.87 -22.58 9.11
CA GLU A 34 -1.82 -23.46 9.59
C GLU A 34 -0.50 -22.66 9.64
N PRO A 35 0.47 -23.04 10.50
CA PRO A 35 1.80 -22.42 10.50
C PRO A 35 2.46 -22.53 9.13
N LEU A 36 3.06 -21.44 8.64
CA LEU A 36 3.74 -21.43 7.34
C LEU A 36 5.16 -21.97 7.43
N PHE A 37 5.83 -21.75 8.58
CA PHE A 37 7.19 -22.23 8.82
C PHE A 37 7.30 -22.97 10.16
N GLU A 38 8.27 -23.88 10.23
CA GLU A 38 8.58 -24.59 11.47
C GLU A 38 9.09 -23.60 12.53
N GLY A 39 8.35 -23.47 13.63
CA GLY A 39 8.65 -22.52 14.69
C GLY A 39 7.83 -21.22 14.65
N ASP A 40 6.94 -21.04 13.66
CA ASP A 40 5.95 -19.96 13.71
C ASP A 40 4.99 -20.19 14.88
N VAL A 41 4.99 -19.23 15.80
CA VAL A 41 4.06 -19.19 16.95
C VAL A 41 2.90 -18.23 16.71
N ASP A 42 3.09 -17.25 15.84
CA ASP A 42 2.09 -16.24 15.51
C ASP A 42 1.37 -16.67 14.22
N LEU A 43 0.06 -16.82 14.31
CA LEU A 43 -0.77 -17.14 13.15
C LEU A 43 -1.39 -15.88 12.54
N GLU A 44 -1.33 -14.75 13.23
CA GLU A 44 -1.83 -13.48 12.74
C GLU A 44 -0.81 -12.72 11.90
N PHE A 45 -1.31 -11.89 10.99
CA PHE A 45 -0.50 -10.88 10.32
C PHE A 45 -1.27 -9.57 10.16
N LEU A 46 -0.53 -8.47 10.11
CA LEU A 46 -1.00 -7.14 9.78
C LEU A 46 0.03 -6.45 8.90
N GLY A 47 -0.44 -5.95 7.77
CA GLY A 47 0.37 -5.16 6.86
C GLY A 47 -0.35 -3.91 6.37
N TRP A 48 0.46 -2.95 5.93
CA TRP A 48 0.01 -1.68 5.37
C TRP A 48 0.47 -1.59 3.93
N GLY A 49 -0.37 -1.06 3.07
CA GLY A 49 -0.10 -1.00 1.65
C GLY A 49 -0.68 0.22 0.98
N MET A 50 -0.31 0.36 -0.29
CA MET A 50 -0.75 1.43 -1.16
C MET A 50 -1.03 0.88 -2.55
N GLU A 51 -2.15 1.30 -3.16
CA GLU A 51 -2.51 0.95 -4.54
C GLU A 51 -2.44 2.19 -5.44
N PHE A 52 -1.59 2.10 -6.45
CA PHE A 52 -1.42 3.05 -7.54
C PHE A 52 -2.42 2.72 -8.65
N THR A 53 -3.68 3.13 -8.49
CA THR A 53 -4.80 2.71 -9.36
C THR A 53 -4.55 3.03 -10.84
N ARG A 54 -3.90 4.14 -11.18
CA ARG A 54 -3.59 4.51 -12.58
C ARG A 54 -2.51 3.62 -13.21
N GLN A 55 -1.58 3.16 -12.38
CA GLN A 55 -0.44 2.34 -12.79
C GLN A 55 -0.77 0.84 -12.69
N GLY A 56 -1.92 0.47 -12.10
CA GLY A 56 -2.31 -0.92 -11.90
C GLY A 56 -1.30 -1.67 -11.04
N ARG A 57 -0.88 -1.07 -9.92
CA ARG A 57 0.09 -1.68 -8.99
C ARG A 57 -0.32 -1.48 -7.55
N ALA A 58 0.01 -2.45 -6.71
CA ALA A 58 -0.08 -2.34 -5.26
C ALA A 58 1.19 -2.86 -4.60
N VAL A 59 1.55 -2.24 -3.48
CA VAL A 59 2.64 -2.66 -2.60
C VAL A 59 2.07 -2.88 -1.20
N LEU A 60 2.52 -3.94 -0.53
CA LEU A 60 2.15 -4.29 0.84
C LEU A 60 3.42 -4.54 1.64
N TRP A 61 3.51 -3.90 2.79
CA TRP A 61 4.56 -4.08 3.78
C TRP A 61 3.97 -4.84 4.99
N MET A 62 4.58 -5.97 5.37
CA MET A 62 4.13 -6.82 6.49
C MET A 62 5.19 -6.96 7.60
N GLY A 63 6.05 -5.95 7.77
CA GLY A 63 7.13 -5.96 8.76
C GLY A 63 8.51 -5.76 8.13
N PRO A 64 9.58 -5.75 8.94
CA PRO A 64 10.91 -5.26 8.56
C PRO A 64 11.58 -6.02 7.40
N HIS A 65 11.08 -7.20 7.03
CA HIS A 65 11.70 -8.08 6.03
C HIS A 65 10.78 -8.49 4.88
N GLU A 66 9.49 -8.13 4.91
CA GLU A 66 8.54 -8.54 3.89
C GLU A 66 7.88 -7.36 3.19
N THR A 67 8.10 -7.30 1.88
CA THR A 67 7.36 -6.41 0.98
C THR A 67 6.89 -7.20 -0.21
N TRP A 68 5.59 -7.14 -0.45
CA TRP A 68 4.90 -7.82 -1.53
C TRP A 68 4.43 -6.80 -2.56
N SER A 69 4.42 -7.19 -3.83
CA SER A 69 3.85 -6.38 -4.90
C SER A 69 2.89 -7.19 -5.76
N SER A 70 1.89 -6.52 -6.32
CA SER A 70 0.91 -7.13 -7.22
C SER A 70 0.25 -6.06 -8.10
N ASP A 71 -0.67 -6.47 -8.96
CA ASP A 71 -1.39 -5.56 -9.86
C ASP A 71 -2.49 -4.75 -9.13
N SER A 72 -2.93 -5.22 -7.96
CA SER A 72 -3.92 -4.54 -7.12
C SER A 72 -3.90 -5.04 -5.69
N ALA A 73 -4.46 -4.27 -4.77
CA ALA A 73 -4.66 -4.68 -3.39
C ALA A 73 -5.63 -5.87 -3.29
N ALA A 74 -6.60 -5.95 -4.22
CA ALA A 74 -7.47 -7.12 -4.35
C ALA A 74 -6.71 -8.40 -4.74
N ALA A 75 -5.67 -8.29 -5.58
CA ALA A 75 -4.82 -9.42 -5.92
C ALA A 75 -3.96 -9.88 -4.73
N LEU A 76 -3.45 -8.94 -3.93
CA LEU A 76 -2.78 -9.24 -2.66
C LEU A 76 -3.72 -9.96 -1.68
N LEU A 77 -4.95 -9.47 -1.51
CA LEU A 77 -5.97 -10.12 -0.69
C LEU A 77 -6.25 -11.55 -1.16
N ARG A 78 -6.44 -11.77 -2.48
CA ARG A 78 -6.63 -13.12 -3.03
C ARG A 78 -5.43 -14.02 -2.77
N SER A 79 -4.21 -13.49 -2.89
CA SER A 79 -2.99 -14.24 -2.64
C SER A 79 -2.93 -14.73 -1.19
N GLN A 80 -3.16 -13.83 -0.23
CA GLN A 80 -3.17 -14.19 1.20
C GLN A 80 -4.35 -15.09 1.57
N GLY A 81 -5.51 -14.91 0.93
CA GLY A 81 -6.70 -15.75 1.12
C GLY A 81 -6.48 -17.25 0.84
N ARG A 82 -5.42 -17.60 0.09
CA ARG A 82 -5.03 -19.00 -0.13
C ARG A 82 -4.57 -19.70 1.15
N TYR A 83 -3.96 -18.97 2.06
CA TYR A 83 -3.34 -19.53 3.28
C TYR A 83 -3.99 -19.02 4.57
N ALA A 84 -4.70 -17.90 4.51
CA ALA A 84 -5.28 -17.23 5.66
C ALA A 84 -6.73 -16.81 5.44
N ASP A 85 -7.44 -16.58 6.54
CA ASP A 85 -8.68 -15.84 6.54
C ASP A 85 -8.37 -14.34 6.61
N ALA A 86 -8.13 -13.77 5.43
CA ALA A 86 -7.63 -12.42 5.25
C ALA A 86 -8.75 -11.39 4.97
N LYS A 87 -8.51 -10.16 5.40
CA LYS A 87 -9.37 -8.99 5.16
C LYS A 87 -8.56 -7.80 4.70
N LEU A 88 -9.13 -7.03 3.79
CA LEU A 88 -8.60 -5.76 3.31
C LEU A 88 -9.51 -4.62 3.74
N VAL A 89 -8.91 -3.55 4.27
CA VAL A 89 -9.62 -2.31 4.56
C VAL A 89 -8.93 -1.15 3.84
N TRP A 90 -9.72 -0.39 3.08
CA TRP A 90 -9.25 0.87 2.50
C TRP A 90 -9.15 1.92 3.61
N LEU A 91 -7.96 2.47 3.78
CA LEU A 91 -7.72 3.55 4.72
C LEU A 91 -8.12 4.83 3.98
N THR A 92 -9.40 5.19 4.06
CA THR A 92 -9.88 6.47 3.53
C THR A 92 -9.07 7.59 4.15
N THR A 93 -8.53 8.50 3.35
CA THR A 93 -8.17 9.84 3.85
C THR A 93 -9.44 10.70 3.82
N PRO A 94 -10.03 11.17 4.95
CA PRO A 94 -10.19 12.64 5.21
C PRO A 94 -10.44 13.06 6.71
N PRO A 95 -10.44 14.36 7.11
CA PRO A 95 -10.48 15.59 6.29
C PRO A 95 -9.18 16.39 6.27
N ALA A 96 -9.12 17.34 5.32
CA ALA A 96 -8.27 18.52 5.45
C ALA A 96 -8.45 19.10 6.87
N THR A 97 -7.32 19.34 7.54
CA THR A 97 -7.26 19.90 8.89
C THR A 97 -8.06 21.21 8.99
N PRO A 98 -8.70 21.52 10.14
CA PRO A 98 -9.38 22.81 10.38
C PRO A 98 -8.50 24.04 10.17
#